data_AF-A0A5C5RV21-F1
#
_entry.id   AF-A0A5C5RV21-F1
#
_cell.length_a   1.000
_cell.length_b   1.000
_cell.length_c   1.000
_cell.angle_alpha   90.00
_cell.angle_beta   90.00
_cell.angle_gamma   90.00
#
_symmetry.space_group_name_H-M   'P 1'
#
loop_
_entity.id
_entity.type
_entity.pdbx_description
1 polymer ?
#
loop_
_entity_poly.entity_id
_entity_poly.type
_entity_poly.pdbx_seq_one_letter_code
_entity_poly.pdbx_strand_id
1 'polypeptide(L)'
;MGLQPGNIVQEIGWDEDTDDDLRLAIEELIGAEMLDEDTDEVVDVVVLWWRDDDGDLVDTLMDAITPLSDDGYVWVLSPKTGQPGHVQPSEIAEAAPTAGLTQTSSTNLGSWIGSRLVQPKSGRVAKR
;
A
#
# COMPACT_ATOMS: atom_id res chain seq x y z
N MET A 1 6.89 6.94 -7.39
CA MET A 1 5.79 6.17 -6.78
C MET A 1 4.48 6.18 -7.59
N GLY A 2 4.35 6.96 -8.67
CA GLY A 2 3.11 6.95 -9.48
C GLY A 2 1.95 7.77 -8.91
N LEU A 3 2.15 8.37 -7.73
CA LEU A 3 1.27 9.36 -7.12
C LEU A 3 1.20 10.62 -7.97
N GLN A 4 0.03 11.24 -7.99
CA GLN A 4 -0.27 12.47 -8.72
C GLN A 4 -0.97 13.48 -7.81
N PRO A 5 -0.80 14.79 -8.06
CA PRO A 5 -1.59 15.81 -7.38
C PRO A 5 -3.09 15.53 -7.50
N GLY A 6 -3.80 15.63 -6.38
CA GLY A 6 -5.24 15.36 -6.27
C GLY A 6 -5.60 13.89 -6.05
N ASN A 7 -4.63 12.98 -5.92
CA ASN A 7 -4.96 11.61 -5.47
C ASN A 7 -5.47 11.63 -4.03
N ILE A 8 -6.55 10.89 -3.78
CA ILE A 8 -7.02 10.60 -2.43
C ILE A 8 -6.22 9.41 -1.91
N VAL A 9 -5.39 9.64 -0.89
CA VAL A 9 -4.49 8.63 -0.34
C VAL A 9 -4.92 8.29 1.08
N GLN A 10 -5.08 7.00 1.36
CA GLN A 10 -5.27 6.49 2.72
C GLN A 10 -3.95 5.93 3.26
N GLU A 11 -3.72 6.11 4.55
CA GLU A 11 -2.63 5.49 5.28
C GLU A 11 -3.13 4.44 6.27
N ILE A 12 -2.47 3.29 6.28
CA ILE A 12 -2.76 2.18 7.18
C ILE A 12 -1.45 1.69 7.82
N GLY A 13 -1.52 1.33 9.10
CA GLY A 13 -0.38 0.76 9.83
C GLY A 13 0.67 1.79 10.24
N TRP A 14 0.32 3.07 10.33
CA TRP A 14 1.24 4.06 10.90
C TRP A 14 1.61 3.70 12.35
N ASP A 15 2.90 3.76 12.67
CA ASP A 15 3.45 3.65 14.03
C ASP A 15 4.70 4.56 14.16
N GLU A 16 5.25 4.70 15.37
CA GLU A 16 6.36 5.60 15.69
C GLU A 16 7.66 5.34 14.90
N ASP A 17 7.81 4.18 14.26
CA ASP A 17 8.96 3.81 13.42
C ASP A 17 8.82 4.26 11.95
N THR A 18 7.66 4.81 11.60
CA THR A 18 7.34 5.29 10.25
C THR A 18 8.25 6.46 9.86
N ASP A 19 8.59 6.54 8.58
CA ASP A 19 9.40 7.65 8.06
C ASP A 19 8.53 8.88 7.79
N ASP A 20 8.54 9.83 8.73
CA ASP A 20 7.77 11.07 8.62
C ASP A 20 8.19 11.94 7.43
N ASP A 21 9.47 11.92 7.03
CA ASP A 21 9.92 12.67 5.85
C ASP A 21 9.31 12.07 4.58
N LEU A 22 9.17 10.74 4.51
CA LEU A 22 8.47 10.06 3.42
C LEU A 22 6.97 10.37 3.42
N ARG A 23 6.31 10.38 4.59
CA ARG A 23 4.89 10.78 4.71
C ARG A 23 4.67 12.20 4.19
N LEU A 24 5.44 13.16 4.70
CA LEU A 24 5.36 14.56 4.30
C LEU A 24 5.61 14.73 2.79
N ALA A 25 6.56 13.99 2.22
CA ALA A 25 6.82 14.03 0.78
C ALA A 25 5.65 13.46 -0.05
N ILE A 26 4.91 12.48 0.47
CA ILE A 26 3.69 11.96 -0.17
C ILE A 26 2.60 13.03 -0.13
N GLU A 27 2.36 13.63 1.04
CA GLU A 27 1.35 14.69 1.22
C GLU A 27 1.63 15.92 0.35
N GLU A 28 2.88 16.36 0.27
CA GLU A 28 3.29 17.45 -0.62
C GLU A 28 3.04 17.11 -2.09
N LEU A 29 3.31 15.86 -2.48
CA LEU A 29 3.14 15.41 -3.86
C LEU A 29 1.65 15.32 -4.27
N ILE A 30 0.79 14.85 -3.38
CA ILE A 30 -0.66 14.76 -3.65
C ILE A 30 -1.38 16.09 -3.40
N GLY A 31 -0.75 17.00 -2.64
CA GLY A 31 -1.29 18.32 -2.32
C GLY A 31 -2.39 18.29 -1.26
N ALA A 32 -2.43 17.25 -0.43
CA ALA A 32 -3.42 17.00 0.62
C ALA A 32 -2.81 16.12 1.73
N GLU A 33 -3.41 16.14 2.91
CA GLU A 33 -3.08 15.20 3.99
C GLU A 33 -3.58 13.80 3.64
N MET A 34 -2.87 12.77 4.10
CA MET A 34 -3.35 11.39 3.96
C MET A 34 -4.51 11.11 4.91
N LEU A 35 -5.48 10.33 4.45
CA LEU A 35 -6.62 9.89 5.25
C LEU A 35 -6.21 8.76 6.20
N ASP A 36 -6.87 8.69 7.34
CA ASP A 36 -6.69 7.64 8.36
C ASP A 36 -7.30 6.30 7.94
N GLU A 37 -6.97 5.26 8.71
CA GLU A 37 -7.44 3.90 8.45
C GLU A 37 -8.96 3.72 8.63
N ASP A 38 -9.61 4.61 9.40
CA ASP A 38 -11.05 4.61 9.67
C ASP A 38 -11.88 5.50 8.73
N THR A 39 -11.28 6.03 7.67
CA THR A 39 -12.01 6.80 6.65
C THR A 39 -13.06 5.97 5.90
N ASP A 40 -14.19 6.61 5.59
CA ASP A 40 -15.27 6.06 4.75
C ASP A 40 -15.16 6.49 3.26
N GLU A 41 -14.10 7.23 2.90
CA GLU A 41 -13.93 7.76 1.54
C GLU A 41 -13.40 6.70 0.55
N VAL A 42 -13.78 6.84 -0.72
CA VAL A 42 -13.19 6.03 -1.80
C VAL A 42 -11.83 6.61 -2.17
N VAL A 43 -10.79 5.79 -2.11
CA VAL A 43 -9.40 6.24 -2.28
C VAL A 43 -8.76 5.74 -3.58
N ASP A 44 -7.82 6.54 -4.11
CA ASP A 44 -7.05 6.18 -5.29
C ASP A 44 -5.85 5.28 -4.94
N VAL A 45 -5.27 5.51 -3.75
CA VAL A 45 -4.06 4.83 -3.31
C VAL A 45 -4.16 4.53 -1.82
N VAL A 46 -3.75 3.33 -1.43
CA VAL A 46 -3.47 3.00 -0.04
C VAL A 46 -1.96 2.90 0.15
N VAL A 47 -1.44 3.61 1.15
CA VAL A 47 -0.08 3.43 1.68
C VAL A 47 -0.20 2.56 2.93
N LEU A 48 0.25 1.30 2.80
CA LEU A 48 0.26 0.34 3.89
C LEU A 48 1.69 0.23 4.43
N TRP A 49 1.91 0.66 5.66
CA TRP A 49 3.16 0.40 6.38
C TRP A 49 3.06 -0.99 7.03
N TRP A 50 4.01 -1.88 6.72
CA TRP A 50 3.94 -3.29 7.11
C TRP A 50 5.25 -3.79 7.70
N ARG A 51 5.19 -4.37 8.90
CA ARG A 51 6.26 -5.06 9.62
C ARG A 51 5.96 -6.54 9.77
N ASP A 52 7.02 -7.32 10.01
CA ASP A 52 6.95 -8.79 10.16
C ASP A 52 6.06 -9.24 11.33
N ASP A 53 5.84 -8.37 12.33
CA ASP A 53 5.03 -8.63 13.51
C ASP A 53 3.62 -8.01 13.48
N ASP A 54 3.23 -7.35 12.38
CA ASP A 54 1.91 -6.70 12.24
C ASP A 54 0.74 -7.69 12.07
N GLY A 55 1.04 -8.97 11.81
CA GLY A 55 0.05 -10.05 11.77
C GLY A 55 -0.10 -10.69 10.40
N ASP A 56 -1.32 -10.74 9.86
CA ASP A 56 -1.61 -11.37 8.56
C ASP A 56 -1.72 -10.32 7.45
N LEU A 57 -0.73 -10.32 6.57
CA LEU A 57 -0.68 -9.39 5.42
C LEU A 57 -1.83 -9.64 4.44
N VAL A 58 -2.30 -10.88 4.29
CA VAL A 58 -3.38 -11.20 3.35
C VAL A 58 -4.68 -10.53 3.78
N ASP A 59 -5.05 -10.68 5.06
CA ASP A 59 -6.27 -10.08 5.61
C ASP A 59 -6.18 -8.54 5.54
N THR A 60 -5.03 -7.98 5.92
CA THR A 60 -4.78 -6.53 5.86
C THR A 60 -4.86 -5.99 4.42
N LEU A 61 -4.34 -6.74 3.44
CA LEU A 61 -4.49 -6.37 2.02
C LEU A 61 -5.93 -6.46 1.55
N MET A 62 -6.74 -7.42 2.03
CA MET A 62 -8.16 -7.47 1.69
C MET A 62 -8.92 -6.26 2.25
N ASP A 63 -8.59 -5.82 3.46
CA ASP A 63 -9.17 -4.62 4.06
C ASP A 63 -8.73 -3.36 3.30
N ALA A 64 -7.44 -3.24 2.95
CA ALA A 64 -6.90 -2.15 2.14
C ALA A 64 -7.51 -2.05 0.73
N ILE A 65 -8.02 -3.15 0.17
CA ILE A 65 -8.70 -3.14 -1.12
C ILE A 65 -10.12 -2.57 -1.01
N THR A 66 -10.76 -2.66 0.15
CA THR A 66 -12.18 -2.31 0.33
C THR A 66 -12.51 -0.86 -0.03
N PRO A 67 -11.76 0.17 0.41
CA PRO A 67 -12.01 1.56 0.02
C PRO A 67 -11.39 1.93 -1.33
N LEU A 68 -10.65 1.02 -1.97
CA LEU A 68 -9.86 1.33 -3.17
C LEU A 68 -10.74 1.44 -4.41
N SER A 69 -10.50 2.49 -5.21
CA SER A 69 -11.15 2.66 -6.51
C SER A 69 -10.75 1.59 -7.54
N ASP A 70 -11.55 1.43 -8.59
CA ASP A 70 -11.34 0.42 -9.65
C ASP A 70 -9.96 0.47 -10.34
N ASP A 71 -9.36 1.66 -10.44
CA ASP A 71 -8.03 1.88 -11.03
C ASP A 71 -6.95 2.14 -9.96
N GLY A 72 -7.31 1.98 -8.68
CA GLY A 72 -6.45 2.23 -7.54
C GLY A 72 -5.36 1.17 -7.37
N TYR A 73 -4.42 1.47 -6.48
CA TYR A 73 -3.31 0.57 -6.16
C TYR A 73 -2.84 0.73 -4.72
N VAL A 74 -2.20 -0.32 -4.20
CA VAL A 74 -1.64 -0.35 -2.86
C VAL A 74 -0.11 -0.24 -2.95
N TRP A 75 0.48 0.61 -2.11
CA TRP A 75 1.90 0.59 -1.81
C TRP A 75 2.10 -0.09 -0.45
N VAL A 76 2.64 -1.30 -0.46
CA VAL A 76 3.11 -1.95 0.77
C VAL A 76 4.53 -1.48 1.02
N LEU A 77 4.74 -0.71 2.08
CA LEU A 77 6.03 -0.22 2.53
C LEU A 77 6.50 -1.16 3.65
N SER A 78 7.65 -1.81 3.46
CA SER A 78 8.26 -2.63 4.50
C SER A 78 9.67 -2.15 4.88
N PRO A 79 10.10 -2.33 6.14
CA PRO A 79 11.44 -1.97 6.56
C PRO A 79 12.49 -2.71 5.73
N LYS A 80 13.56 -2.02 5.36
CA LYS A 80 14.65 -2.59 4.57
C LYS A 80 15.42 -3.63 5.38
N THR A 81 16.07 -4.59 4.69
CA THR A 81 16.88 -5.62 5.32
C THR A 81 17.89 -5.03 6.32
N GLY A 82 17.88 -5.57 7.54
CA GLY A 82 18.70 -5.11 8.66
C GLY A 82 18.02 -4.10 9.58
N GLN A 83 16.83 -3.60 9.23
CA GLN A 83 15.98 -2.82 10.14
C GLN A 83 15.04 -3.73 10.95
N PRO A 84 14.63 -3.31 12.17
CA PRO A 84 13.53 -3.95 12.90
C PRO A 84 12.27 -4.04 12.04
N GLY A 85 11.47 -5.09 12.23
CA GLY A 85 10.24 -5.31 11.45
C GLY A 85 10.46 -5.66 9.97
N HIS A 86 11.70 -5.98 9.55
CA HIS A 86 11.98 -6.31 8.15
C HIS A 86 11.15 -7.50 7.64
N VAL A 87 10.36 -7.24 6.60
CA VAL A 87 9.56 -8.24 5.90
C VAL A 87 10.31 -8.76 4.68
N GLN A 88 10.32 -10.08 4.50
CA GLN A 88 10.95 -10.67 3.33
C GLN A 88 10.15 -10.36 2.05
N PRO A 89 10.80 -10.01 0.93
CA PRO A 89 10.09 -9.73 -0.31
C PRO A 89 9.19 -10.88 -0.80
N SER A 90 9.53 -12.13 -0.45
CA SER A 90 8.71 -13.31 -0.79
C SER A 90 7.35 -13.31 -0.08
N GLU A 91 7.27 -12.80 1.15
CA GLU A 91 6.02 -12.74 1.90
C GLU A 91 4.99 -11.86 1.18
N ILE A 92 5.41 -10.66 0.75
CA ILE A 92 4.58 -9.76 -0.03
C ILE A 92 4.20 -10.41 -1.38
N ALA A 93 5.14 -11.08 -2.03
CA ALA A 93 4.91 -11.75 -3.31
C ALA A 93 3.94 -12.95 -3.20
N GLU A 94 3.87 -13.60 -2.04
CA GLU A 94 2.96 -14.71 -1.75
C GLU A 94 1.58 -14.22 -1.26
N ALA A 95 1.54 -13.15 -0.46
CA ALA A 95 0.32 -12.56 0.05
C ALA A 95 -0.48 -11.84 -1.04
N ALA A 96 0.18 -11.07 -1.91
CA ALA A 96 -0.46 -10.29 -2.97
C ALA A 96 -1.44 -11.11 -3.83
N PRO A 97 -1.06 -12.24 -4.46
CA PRO A 97 -2.00 -13.02 -5.27
C PRO A 97 -3.13 -13.65 -4.43
N THR A 98 -2.89 -13.96 -3.16
CA THR A 98 -3.90 -14.50 -2.24
C THR A 98 -4.97 -13.45 -1.92
N ALA A 99 -4.57 -12.19 -1.75
CA ALA A 99 -5.47 -11.04 -1.63
C ALA A 99 -6.08 -10.59 -2.98
N GLY A 100 -5.79 -11.27 -4.08
CA GLY A 100 -6.29 -10.92 -5.41
C GLY A 100 -5.58 -9.73 -6.06
N LEU A 101 -4.36 -9.43 -5.63
CA LEU A 101 -3.50 -8.37 -6.16
C LEU A 101 -2.34 -8.94 -6.98
N THR A 102 -1.66 -8.07 -7.73
CA THR A 102 -0.42 -8.40 -8.44
C THR A 102 0.62 -7.33 -8.19
N GLN A 103 1.81 -7.75 -7.76
CA GLN A 103 2.95 -6.85 -7.65
C GLN A 103 3.46 -6.43 -9.03
N THR A 104 3.58 -5.12 -9.26
CA THR A 104 3.97 -4.53 -10.55
C THR A 104 5.35 -3.89 -10.52
N SER A 105 5.78 -3.40 -9.36
CA SER A 105 7.11 -2.81 -9.18
C SER A 105 7.51 -2.80 -7.71
N SER A 106 8.79 -2.51 -7.47
CA SER A 106 9.33 -2.19 -6.16
C SER A 106 10.24 -0.96 -6.25
N THR A 107 10.35 -0.19 -5.19
CA THR A 107 11.15 1.04 -5.14
C THR A 107 11.78 1.19 -3.76
N ASN A 108 13.05 1.61 -3.73
CA ASN A 108 13.74 1.94 -2.49
C ASN A 108 13.35 3.37 -2.06
N LEU A 109 12.88 3.51 -0.82
CA LEU A 109 12.40 4.75 -0.21
C LEU A 109 13.20 5.04 1.07
N GLY A 110 14.53 4.92 0.99
CA GLY A 110 15.43 5.17 2.12
C GLY A 110 15.57 3.94 3.02
N SER A 111 15.01 4.04 4.24
CA SER A 111 14.92 2.94 5.21
C SER A 111 13.81 1.95 4.88
N TRP A 112 12.93 2.28 3.94
CA TRP A 112 11.80 1.48 3.51
C TRP A 112 11.94 0.97 2.07
N ILE A 113 11.25 -0.14 1.78
CA ILE A 113 11.05 -0.65 0.42
C ILE A 113 9.56 -0.60 0.13
N GLY A 114 9.18 0.14 -0.90
CA GLY A 114 7.82 0.11 -1.42
C GLY A 114 7.63 -1.03 -2.43
N SER A 115 6.53 -1.74 -2.32
CA SER A 115 6.03 -2.73 -3.28
C SER A 115 4.67 -2.29 -3.81
N ARG A 116 4.57 -2.05 -5.13
CA ARG A 116 3.33 -1.60 -5.76
C ARG A 116 2.47 -2.78 -6.17
N LEU A 117 1.32 -2.91 -5.56
CA LEU A 117 0.33 -3.94 -5.83
C LEU A 117 -0.88 -3.33 -6.54
N VAL A 118 -1.38 -3.98 -7.58
CA VAL A 118 -2.57 -3.53 -8.32
C VAL A 118 -3.61 -4.64 -8.35
N GLN A 119 -4.89 -4.26 -8.38
CA GLN A 119 -5.93 -5.22 -8.75
C GLN A 119 -5.71 -5.63 -10.21
N PRO A 120 -5.67 -6.94 -10.52
CA PRO A 120 -5.69 -7.41 -11.88
C PRO A 120 -6.92 -6.80 -12.55
N LYS A 121 -6.76 -6.26 -13.77
CA LYS A 121 -7.93 -5.91 -14.58
C LYS A 121 -8.67 -7.21 -14.85
N SER A 122 -9.66 -7.51 -14.01
CA SER A 122 -10.58 -8.61 -14.24
C SER A 122 -11.12 -8.37 -15.63
N GLY A 123 -10.73 -9.23 -16.58
CA GLY A 123 -11.38 -9.28 -17.87
C GLY A 123 -12.85 -9.43 -17.55
N ARG A 124 -13.62 -8.37 -17.74
CA ARG A 124 -15.04 -8.31 -17.45
C ARG A 124 -15.68 -9.46 -18.22
N VAL A 125 -15.87 -10.60 -17.56
CA VAL A 125 -16.72 -11.65 -18.09
C VAL A 125 -18.12 -11.07 -17.97
N ALA A 126 -18.51 -10.33 -19.00
CA ALA A 126 -19.89 -9.98 -19.24
C ALA A 126 -20.68 -11.29 -19.21
N LYS A 127 -21.42 -11.52 -18.12
CA LYS A 127 -22.46 -12.55 -18.08
C LYS A 127 -23.39 -12.26 -19.27
N ARG A 128 -23.36 -13.16 -20.25
CA ARG A 128 -24.37 -13.28 -21.29
C ARG A 128 -25.51 -14.16 -20.78
#